data_AF-A0AB36Y1H9-F1
#
_entry.id   AF-A0AB36Y1H9-F1
#
_cell.length_a   1.000
_cell.length_b   1.000
_cell.length_c   1.000
_cell.angle_alpha   90.00
_cell.angle_beta   90.00
_cell.angle_gamma   90.00
#
_symmetry.space_group_name_H-M   'P 1'
#
loop_
_entity.id
_entity.type
_entity.pdbx_description
1 polymer ?
#
loop_
_entity_poly.entity_id
_entity_poly.type
_entity_poly.pdbx_seq_one_letter_code
_entity_poly.pdbx_strand_id
1 'polypeptide(L)'
;MLQLKTDALMATPCDDEEDNMAMLCCHGKNGEMFMLTRYPDENEVELTWDYEPSTLDGLKVTLSDTTLQVELAAGDADALGGKDHLAITHATAASDLAEVEQTLQNILKGTGTFIRI
;
A
#
# COMPACT_ATOMS: atom_id res chain seq x y z
N MET A 1 -2.62 0.75 -15.95
CA MET A 1 -1.90 -0.18 -15.07
C MET A 1 -0.41 0.12 -15.08
N LEU A 2 0.17 0.30 -13.90
CA LEU A 2 1.60 0.41 -13.63
C LEU A 2 2.13 -0.93 -13.12
N GLN A 3 3.45 -1.12 -13.21
CA GLN A 3 4.13 -2.31 -12.68
C GLN A 3 5.39 -1.91 -11.94
N LEU A 4 5.56 -2.47 -10.74
CA LEU A 4 6.72 -2.28 -9.88
C LEU A 4 7.30 -3.65 -9.51
N LYS A 5 8.63 -3.73 -9.39
CA LYS A 5 9.30 -4.91 -8.83
C LYS A 5 10.14 -4.46 -7.65
N THR A 6 9.94 -5.11 -6.51
CA THR A 6 10.67 -4.84 -5.28
C THR A 6 11.20 -6.15 -4.68
N ASP A 7 12.26 -6.07 -3.88
CA ASP A 7 12.81 -7.24 -3.22
C ASP A 7 12.00 -7.58 -1.96
N ALA A 8 11.45 -6.59 -1.26
CA ALA A 8 10.60 -6.80 -0.09
C ALA A 8 9.61 -5.66 0.11
N LEU A 9 8.45 -6.00 0.67
CA LEU A 9 7.50 -5.06 1.26
C LEU A 9 7.92 -4.82 2.72
N MET A 10 8.10 -3.56 3.10
CA MET A 10 8.41 -3.17 4.48
C MET A 10 7.12 -2.71 5.13
N ALA A 11 6.75 -3.35 6.23
CA ALA A 11 5.45 -3.17 6.87
C ALA A 11 5.65 -2.83 8.34
N THR A 12 4.98 -1.78 8.80
CA THR A 12 4.90 -1.37 10.20
C THR A 12 3.41 -1.29 10.54
N PRO A 13 2.82 -2.30 11.21
CA PRO A 13 1.38 -2.36 11.41
C PRO A 13 0.85 -1.34 12.41
N CYS A 14 1.71 -0.90 13.33
CA CYS A 14 1.40 0.00 14.43
C CYS A 14 2.71 0.64 14.87
N ASP A 15 3.00 1.83 14.35
CA ASP A 15 4.15 2.60 14.79
C ASP A 15 3.80 3.33 16.09
N ASP A 16 4.21 2.76 17.22
CA ASP A 16 3.91 3.31 18.56
C ASP A 16 4.57 4.69 18.79
N GLU A 17 5.62 5.04 18.03
CA GLU A 17 6.26 6.36 18.09
C GLU A 17 5.46 7.41 17.29
N GLU A 18 4.74 6.97 16.27
CA GLU A 18 3.92 7.79 15.37
C GLU A 18 2.41 7.53 15.58
N ASP A 19 1.93 7.66 16.82
CA ASP A 19 0.50 7.56 17.18
C ASP A 19 -0.23 6.30 16.68
N ASN A 20 0.48 5.16 16.60
CA ASN A 20 0.01 3.87 16.08
C ASN A 20 -0.27 3.88 14.56
N MET A 21 0.43 4.72 13.80
CA MET A 21 0.31 4.78 12.35
C MET A 21 0.64 3.42 11.72
N ALA A 22 -0.18 2.99 10.76
CA ALA A 22 0.13 1.83 9.93
C ALA A 22 0.81 2.30 8.65
N MET A 23 1.96 1.71 8.31
CA MET A 23 2.76 2.05 7.14
C MET A 23 3.17 0.80 6.36
N LEU A 24 2.94 0.80 5.05
CA LEU A 24 3.52 -0.15 4.12
C LEU A 24 4.33 0.63 3.08
N CYS A 25 5.60 0.29 2.88
CA CYS A 25 6.42 0.91 1.84
C CYS A 25 7.25 -0.10 1.05
N CYS A 26 7.62 0.26 -0.17
CA CYS A 26 8.59 -0.49 -0.96
C CYS A 26 9.27 0.42 -2.00
N HIS A 27 10.45 -0.02 -2.43
CA HIS A 27 11.21 0.64 -3.48
C HIS A 27 11.33 -0.24 -4.72
N GLY A 28 11.13 0.39 -5.87
CA GLY A 28 11.44 -0.18 -7.18
C GLY A 28 12.93 -0.22 -7.46
N LYS A 29 13.32 -1.07 -8.40
CA LYS A 29 14.73 -1.18 -8.83
C LYS A 29 15.23 0.05 -9.61
N ASN A 30 14.33 0.91 -10.08
CA ASN A 30 14.72 2.14 -10.79
C ASN A 30 14.59 3.38 -9.90
N GLY A 31 14.37 3.21 -8.60
CA GLY A 31 14.22 4.30 -7.64
C GLY A 31 12.78 4.75 -7.38
N GLU A 32 11.79 4.09 -7.99
CA GLU A 32 10.38 4.38 -7.72
C GLU A 32 10.07 4.08 -6.24
N MET A 33 9.24 4.90 -5.61
CA MET A 33 8.76 4.67 -4.25
C MET A 33 7.25 4.44 -4.26
N PHE A 34 6.81 3.43 -3.53
CA PHE A 34 5.41 3.23 -3.20
C PHE A 34 5.25 3.18 -1.69
N MET A 35 4.32 3.95 -1.15
CA MET A 35 3.99 3.96 0.27
C MET A 35 2.48 4.10 0.48
N LEU A 36 1.96 3.36 1.45
CA LEU A 36 0.62 3.53 2.01
C LEU A 36 0.77 3.83 3.50
N THR A 37 0.11 4.88 3.96
CA THR A 37 0.10 5.32 5.35
C THR A 37 -1.31 5.65 5.76
N ARG A 38 -1.63 5.39 7.03
CA ARG A 38 -2.86 5.88 7.67
C ARG A 38 -2.75 5.86 9.19
N TYR A 39 -3.21 6.93 9.82
CA TYR A 39 -3.42 6.97 11.27
C TYR A 39 -4.75 6.31 11.67
N PRO A 40 -4.84 5.69 12.86
CA PRO A 40 -6.01 4.91 13.27
C PRO A 40 -7.32 5.73 13.39
N ASP A 41 -7.23 7.04 13.56
CA ASP A 41 -8.34 7.98 13.69
C ASP A 41 -8.71 8.71 12.38
N GLU A 42 -7.92 8.54 11.33
CA GLU A 42 -8.19 9.11 10.01
C GLU A 42 -9.17 8.25 9.22
N ASN A 43 -9.93 8.87 8.31
CA ASN A 43 -10.87 8.17 7.44
C ASN A 43 -10.37 8.03 6.00
N GLU A 44 -9.19 8.56 5.70
CA GLU A 44 -8.58 8.58 4.38
C GLU A 44 -7.26 7.78 4.42
N VAL A 45 -6.81 7.27 3.28
CA VAL A 45 -5.51 6.60 3.13
C VAL A 45 -4.59 7.54 2.35
N GLU A 46 -3.38 7.74 2.83
CA GLU A 46 -2.35 8.43 2.07
C GLU A 46 -1.58 7.41 1.21
N LEU A 47 -1.55 7.66 -0.09
CA LEU A 47 -0.74 6.92 -1.07
C LEU A 47 0.35 7.85 -1.59
N THR A 48 1.60 7.45 -1.45
CA THR A 48 2.72 8.12 -2.12
C THR A 48 3.22 7.27 -3.28
N TRP A 49 3.22 7.85 -4.47
CA TRP A 49 3.81 7.26 -5.68
C TRP A 49 4.90 8.16 -6.23
N ASP A 50 6.11 7.62 -6.39
CA ASP A 50 7.27 8.36 -6.90
C ASP A 50 7.50 9.72 -6.22
N TYR A 51 7.37 9.73 -4.88
CA TYR A 51 7.52 10.91 -4.01
C TYR A 51 6.39 11.95 -4.12
N GLU A 52 5.30 11.65 -4.84
CA GLU A 52 4.09 12.46 -4.88
C GLU A 52 3.02 11.86 -3.96
N PRO A 53 2.69 12.50 -2.82
CA PRO A 53 1.63 12.04 -1.93
C PRO A 53 0.25 12.41 -2.47
N SER A 54 -0.73 11.55 -2.21
CA SER A 54 -2.14 11.73 -2.56
C SER A 54 -3.02 11.14 -1.47
N THR A 55 -4.04 11.89 -1.08
CA THR A 55 -5.03 11.45 -0.08
C THR A 55 -6.23 10.85 -0.77
N LEU A 56 -6.63 9.65 -0.34
CA LEU A 56 -7.65 8.83 -0.99
C LEU A 56 -8.76 8.47 -0.01
N ASP A 57 -10.02 8.62 -0.44
CA ASP A 57 -11.20 8.16 0.32
C ASP A 57 -11.25 6.64 0.48
N GLY A 58 -10.53 5.91 -0.36
CA GLY A 58 -10.47 4.46 -0.31
C GLY A 58 -9.79 3.84 -1.53
N LEU A 59 -9.25 2.65 -1.33
CA LEU A 59 -8.65 1.85 -2.40
C LEU A 59 -8.83 0.36 -2.10
N LYS A 60 -8.68 -0.46 -3.14
CA LYS A 60 -8.72 -1.91 -3.01
C LYS A 60 -7.31 -2.47 -3.16
N VAL A 61 -6.93 -3.32 -2.21
CA VAL A 61 -5.66 -4.05 -2.22
C VAL A 61 -5.92 -5.54 -2.25
N THR A 62 -5.24 -6.22 -3.17
CA THR A 62 -5.19 -7.68 -3.20
C THR A 62 -3.75 -8.14 -2.99
N LEU A 63 -3.49 -8.87 -1.91
CA LEU A 63 -2.19 -9.47 -1.61
C LEU A 63 -2.20 -10.96 -1.95
N SER A 64 -1.10 -11.43 -2.53
CA SER A 64 -0.77 -12.84 -2.75
C SER A 64 0.64 -13.12 -2.23
N ASP A 65 1.13 -14.34 -2.37
CA ASP A 65 2.48 -14.71 -1.91
C ASP A 65 3.61 -13.95 -2.65
N THR A 66 3.33 -13.40 -3.83
CA THR A 66 4.37 -12.76 -4.69
C THR A 66 3.93 -11.45 -5.33
N THR A 67 2.66 -11.05 -5.18
CA THR A 67 2.13 -9.82 -5.78
C THR A 67 1.22 -9.06 -4.83
N LEU A 68 1.31 -7.74 -4.89
CA LEU A 68 0.38 -6.78 -4.31
C LEU A 68 -0.27 -6.00 -5.45
N GLN A 69 -1.59 -6.05 -5.56
CA GLN A 69 -2.37 -5.28 -6.52
C GLN A 69 -3.05 -4.14 -5.80
N VAL A 70 -2.94 -2.93 -6.33
CA VAL A 70 -3.59 -1.72 -5.84
C VAL A 70 -4.51 -1.21 -6.94
N GLU A 71 -5.79 -1.06 -6.60
CA GLU A 71 -6.86 -0.59 -7.47
C GLU A 71 -7.46 0.67 -6.86
N LEU A 72 -7.40 1.78 -7.60
CA LEU A 72 -7.97 3.08 -7.21
C LEU A 72 -9.39 3.24 -7.72
N ALA A 73 -10.17 4.12 -7.09
CA ALA A 73 -11.46 4.52 -7.65
C ALA A 73 -11.26 5.35 -8.92
N ALA A 74 -12.29 5.40 -9.77
CA ALA A 74 -12.21 6.07 -11.08
C ALA A 74 -11.90 7.58 -11.00
N GLY A 75 -12.13 8.22 -9.84
CA GLY A 75 -11.82 9.63 -9.59
C GLY A 75 -10.38 9.90 -9.16
N ASP A 76 -9.64 8.85 -8.79
CA ASP A 76 -8.37 8.98 -8.06
C ASP A 76 -7.15 8.60 -8.91
N ALA A 77 -7.34 8.39 -10.22
CA ALA A 77 -6.28 7.92 -11.11
C ALA A 77 -5.05 8.85 -11.15
N ASP A 78 -5.23 10.14 -10.81
CA ASP A 78 -4.15 11.11 -10.73
C ASP A 78 -3.09 10.73 -9.68
N ALA A 79 -3.48 10.02 -8.61
CA ALA A 79 -2.56 9.52 -7.57
C ALA A 79 -1.53 8.48 -8.08
N LEU A 80 -1.76 7.91 -9.27
CA LEU A 80 -0.81 7.02 -9.96
C LEU A 80 -0.51 7.52 -11.38
N GLY A 81 -0.44 8.85 -11.57
CA GLY A 81 -0.06 9.45 -12.86
C GLY A 81 -1.07 9.17 -13.99
N GLY A 82 -2.36 9.21 -13.67
CA GLY A 82 -3.46 8.93 -14.59
C GLY A 82 -3.72 7.43 -14.81
N LYS A 83 -3.22 6.57 -13.92
CA LYS A 83 -3.51 5.12 -13.90
C LYS A 83 -4.34 4.79 -12.66
N ASP A 84 -5.17 3.77 -12.78
CA ASP A 84 -6.09 3.31 -11.74
C ASP A 84 -5.67 1.96 -11.13
N HIS A 85 -4.62 1.34 -11.67
CA HIS A 85 -4.13 0.03 -11.23
C HIS A 85 -2.61 0.06 -11.12
N LEU A 86 -2.07 -0.49 -10.03
CA LEU A 86 -0.64 -0.75 -9.81
C LEU A 86 -0.44 -2.20 -9.39
N ALA A 87 0.43 -2.92 -10.09
CA ALA A 87 0.84 -4.27 -9.74
C ALA A 87 2.28 -4.27 -9.23
N ILE A 88 2.50 -4.66 -7.98
CA ILE A 88 3.82 -4.78 -7.37
C ILE A 88 4.16 -6.26 -7.25
N THR A 89 5.22 -6.70 -7.93
CA THR A 89 5.82 -8.02 -7.69
C THR A 89 6.86 -7.89 -6.59
N HIS A 90 6.76 -8.69 -5.53
CA HIS A 90 7.68 -8.68 -4.39
C HIS A 90 8.31 -10.05 -4.16
N ALA A 91 9.46 -10.06 -3.50
CA ALA A 91 10.12 -11.26 -3.01
C ALA A 91 10.16 -11.34 -1.47
N THR A 92 9.24 -10.62 -0.79
CA THR A 92 9.02 -10.67 0.66
C THR A 92 8.99 -12.11 1.16
N ALA A 93 9.72 -12.40 2.23
CA ALA A 93 9.76 -13.74 2.78
C ALA A 93 8.40 -14.12 3.38
N ALA A 94 8.05 -15.41 3.31
CA ALA A 94 6.78 -15.90 3.84
C ALA A 94 6.61 -15.65 5.36
N SER A 95 7.72 -15.56 6.11
CA SER A 95 7.71 -15.19 7.53
C SER A 95 7.18 -13.78 7.79
N ASP A 96 7.35 -12.88 6.82
CA ASP A 96 7.09 -11.46 6.97
C ASP A 96 5.70 -11.09 6.39
N LEU A 97 5.08 -11.99 5.63
CA LEU A 97 3.75 -11.76 5.03
C LEU A 97 2.65 -11.56 6.08
N ALA A 98 2.76 -12.19 7.25
CA ALA A 98 1.79 -11.99 8.33
C ALA A 98 1.77 -10.53 8.82
N GLU A 99 2.94 -9.89 8.87
CA GLU A 99 3.08 -8.48 9.25
C GLU A 99 2.53 -7.58 8.14
N VAL A 100 2.85 -7.86 6.87
CA VAL A 100 2.29 -7.15 5.71
C VAL A 100 0.76 -7.22 5.69
N GLU A 101 0.18 -8.40 5.94
CA GLU A 101 -1.26 -8.60 6.01
C GLU A 101 -1.89 -7.77 7.13
N GLN A 102 -1.32 -7.78 8.33
CA GLN A 102 -1.82 -7.00 9.46
C GLN A 102 -1.77 -5.49 9.19
N THR A 103 -0.67 -5.03 8.59
CA THR A 103 -0.50 -3.62 8.19
C THR A 103 -1.55 -3.19 7.18
N LEU A 104 -1.77 -3.97 6.12
CA LEU A 104 -2.79 -3.67 5.10
C LEU A 104 -4.21 -3.70 5.68
N GLN A 105 -4.50 -4.62 6.60
CA GLN A 105 -5.77 -4.63 7.32
C GLN A 105 -5.97 -3.37 8.14
N ASN A 106 -4.92 -2.88 8.83
CA ASN A 106 -5.00 -1.66 9.63
C ASN A 106 -5.22 -0.42 8.75
N ILE A 107 -4.43 -0.28 7.67
CA ILE A 107 -4.56 0.82 6.71
C ILE A 107 -5.97 0.84 6.10
N LEU A 108 -6.50 -0.31 5.68
CA LEU A 108 -7.76 -0.33 4.91
C LEU A 108 -9.01 -0.45 5.78
N LYS A 109 -8.88 -0.54 7.11
CA LYS A 109 -10.01 -0.75 8.03
C LYS A 109 -11.02 0.39 7.95
N GLY A 110 -12.19 0.13 7.36
CA GLY A 110 -13.28 1.10 7.26
C GLY A 110 -13.14 2.13 6.14
N THR A 111 -12.02 2.12 5.42
CA THR A 111 -11.72 3.09 4.34
C THR A 111 -11.50 2.39 2.99
N GLY A 112 -11.07 1.12 2.98
CA GLY A 112 -10.79 0.40 1.75
C GLY A 112 -11.21 -1.07 1.78
N THR A 113 -10.75 -1.83 0.80
CA THR A 113 -10.98 -3.27 0.70
C THR A 113 -9.66 -4.01 0.68
N PHE A 114 -9.44 -4.90 1.64
CA PHE A 114 -8.31 -5.83 1.64
C PHE A 114 -8.77 -7.23 1.24
N ILE A 115 -8.03 -7.87 0.34
CA ILE A 115 -8.23 -9.27 -0.07
C ILE A 115 -6.90 -10.00 -0.01
N ARG A 116 -6.90 -11.20 0.59
CA ARG A 116 -5.78 -12.14 0.53
C ARG A 116 -6.16 -13.33 -0.36
N ILE A 117 -5.32 -13.64 -1.35
CA ILE A 117 -5.51 -14.75 -2.32
C ILE A 117 -4.31 -15.68 -2.39
#